data_AF-B2VIU8-F1
#
_entry.id   AF-B2VIU8-F1
#
_cell.length_a   1.000
_cell.length_b   1.000
_cell.length_c   1.000
_cell.angle_alpha   90.00
_cell.angle_beta   90.00
_cell.angle_gamma   90.00
#
_symmetry.space_group_name_H-M   'P 1'
#
loop_
_entity.id
_entity.type
_entity.pdbx_description
1 polymer ?
#
loop_
_entity_poly.entity_id
_entity_poly.type
_entity_poly.pdbx_seq_one_letter_code
_entity_poly.pdbx_strand_id
1 'polypeptide(L)'
;MIAWIDSNKYTITKKQGGFIARGNNREFPVSYSSKEKSWYLVKGESELASLPLPPLQESNKIIDLYSDGVDFEIADALRDVKPLAPDIFSKSHPNFKGIYRCVKQKKRAAMQAVKLNGHFYRVYSGTAKNRVAIYDKPELEIVLYDGTWYLATNDKKNEITSVPCRTKRSPSSSCMSYSQDLEKILAANHDIGLSPLEFSWLRSDKTNPAILISIKNKKYIQHGGVIFKVKVVPAISSGLTGSKEIRIYGKKEMGWMKKKTDFYITSGYYSESKGNSFLYSRVESVMEILCLPRPIAEAWQQVKDFERRKGQITPEEYASIRAYGGVSYRDINDFIYNGRLNDYTDTELTAITISHIKNIRGLLKKLPSIDGVVYRGSQINLSGLKAFSTLKAEDVISSRKFISASLDQNIANIFAAGPNAVRYRIHVKKAAHPILTYTGKLREAEVLIEDNTVFRCVYVHGKDVVLEEIVNPSVYDMRKLKNFYI
;
A
#
# COMPACT_ATOMS: atom_id res chain seq x y z
N MET A 1 -15.74 33.42 1.84
CA MET A 1 -14.80 33.82 0.77
C MET A 1 -13.41 33.32 1.14
N ILE A 2 -12.57 32.90 0.20
CA ILE A 2 -11.17 32.56 0.50
C ILE A 2 -10.32 33.79 0.21
N ALA A 3 -9.49 34.22 1.16
CA ALA A 3 -8.58 35.35 1.00
C ALA A 3 -7.20 35.02 1.57
N TRP A 4 -6.18 35.66 1.02
CA TRP A 4 -4.83 35.65 1.59
C TRP A 4 -4.67 36.89 2.45
N ILE A 5 -4.18 36.68 3.66
CA ILE A 5 -3.75 37.75 4.57
C ILE A 5 -2.29 37.44 4.85
N ASP A 6 -1.42 38.31 4.37
CA ASP A 6 0.03 38.07 4.27
C ASP A 6 0.35 36.77 3.50
N SER A 7 1.13 35.87 4.10
CA SER A 7 1.55 34.59 3.52
C SER A 7 0.61 33.42 3.83
N ASN A 8 -0.51 33.67 4.52
CA ASN A 8 -1.41 32.64 5.01
C ASN A 8 -2.80 32.72 4.37
N LYS A 9 -3.38 31.55 4.08
CA LYS A 9 -4.69 31.42 3.44
C LYS A 9 -5.78 31.25 4.49
N TYR A 10 -6.81 32.09 4.42
CA TYR A 10 -7.92 32.09 5.37
C TYR A 10 -9.27 31.96 4.68
N THR A 11 -10.22 31.33 5.37
CA THR A 11 -11.64 31.38 5.00
C THR A 11 -12.30 32.53 5.74
N ILE A 12 -12.73 33.55 5.01
CA ILE A 12 -13.43 34.72 5.53
C ILE A 12 -14.94 34.46 5.60
N THR A 13 -15.51 34.59 6.79
CA THR A 13 -16.95 34.48 7.06
C THR A 13 -17.47 35.75 7.71
N LYS A 14 -18.64 36.22 7.29
CA LYS A 14 -19.32 37.35 7.93
C LYS A 14 -20.10 36.83 9.14
N LYS A 15 -19.85 37.38 10.33
CA LYS A 15 -20.54 37.04 11.59
C LYS A 15 -20.97 38.35 12.26
N GLN A 16 -22.16 38.39 12.84
CA GLN A 16 -22.84 39.57 13.43
C GLN A 16 -21.88 40.76 13.74
N GLY A 17 -21.89 41.78 12.87
CA GLY A 17 -21.12 43.02 13.05
C GLY A 17 -19.74 43.09 12.37
N GLY A 18 -19.20 42.01 11.80
CA GLY A 18 -17.87 42.04 11.16
C GLY A 18 -17.51 40.81 10.32
N PHE A 19 -16.23 40.70 9.95
CA PHE A 19 -15.67 39.57 9.24
C PHE A 19 -14.66 38.82 10.11
N ILE A 20 -14.62 37.51 9.98
CA ILE A 20 -13.71 36.62 10.71
C ILE A 20 -12.94 35.78 9.70
N ALA A 21 -11.62 35.73 9.84
CA ALA A 21 -10.74 34.80 9.13
C ALA A 21 -10.57 33.52 9.94
N ARG A 22 -10.91 32.38 9.35
CA ARG A 22 -10.69 31.04 9.91
C ARG A 22 -9.47 30.41 9.23
N GLY A 23 -8.43 30.17 10.02
CA GLY A 23 -7.24 29.39 9.64
C GLY A 23 -7.29 27.98 10.21
N ASN A 24 -6.23 27.19 10.03
CA ASN A 24 -6.22 25.77 10.42
C ASN A 24 -6.50 25.54 11.92
N ASN A 25 -6.06 26.45 12.80
CA ASN A 25 -6.12 26.24 14.25
C ASN A 25 -6.74 27.41 15.04
N ARG A 26 -7.15 28.52 14.40
CA ARG A 26 -7.63 29.76 15.08
C ARG A 26 -8.59 30.57 14.20
N GLU A 27 -9.44 31.38 14.85
CA GLU A 27 -10.31 32.39 14.22
C GLU A 27 -9.90 33.79 14.69
N PHE A 28 -9.84 34.76 13.78
CA PHE A 28 -9.46 36.14 14.10
C PHE A 28 -10.36 37.17 13.39
N PRO A 29 -10.68 38.31 14.01
CA PRO A 29 -11.41 39.38 13.35
C PRO A 29 -10.56 40.05 12.26
N VAL A 30 -11.18 40.29 11.11
CA VAL A 30 -10.54 40.87 9.92
C VAL A 30 -11.39 41.98 9.33
N SER A 31 -10.73 42.94 8.69
CA SER A 31 -11.35 44.03 7.96
C SER A 31 -10.85 44.06 6.53
N TYR A 32 -11.65 44.62 5.62
CA TYR A 32 -11.29 44.76 4.22
C TYR A 32 -10.91 46.21 3.92
N SER A 33 -9.71 46.42 3.38
CA SER A 33 -9.26 47.72 2.90
C SER A 33 -9.75 47.92 1.47
N SER A 34 -10.69 48.83 1.26
CA SER A 34 -11.14 49.20 -0.09
C SER A 34 -10.03 49.86 -0.92
N LYS A 35 -9.12 50.58 -0.26
CA LYS A 35 -7.96 51.25 -0.87
C LYS A 35 -6.94 50.24 -1.40
N GLU A 36 -6.60 49.22 -0.62
CA GLU A 36 -5.58 48.22 -0.98
C GLU A 36 -6.16 46.96 -1.63
N LYS A 37 -7.49 46.84 -1.65
CA LYS A 37 -8.24 45.66 -2.11
C LYS A 37 -7.77 44.36 -1.43
N SER A 38 -7.41 44.45 -0.16
CA SER A 38 -6.84 43.37 0.65
C SER A 38 -7.56 43.23 2.00
N TRP A 39 -7.47 42.04 2.59
CA TRP A 39 -7.96 41.75 3.94
C TRP A 39 -6.81 41.88 4.93
N TYR A 40 -7.05 42.46 6.11
CA TYR A 40 -6.05 42.63 7.17
C TYR A 40 -6.62 42.33 8.55
N LEU A 41 -5.75 41.95 9.50
CA LEU A 41 -6.12 41.63 10.88
C LEU A 41 -6.50 42.90 11.66
N VAL A 42 -7.59 42.85 12.43
CA VAL A 42 -8.08 44.00 13.21
C VAL A 42 -7.27 44.22 14.50
N LYS A 43 -6.52 43.21 14.97
CA LYS A 43 -5.68 43.27 16.17
C LYS A 43 -4.31 42.63 15.95
N GLY A 44 -3.28 43.21 16.57
CA GLY A 44 -1.89 42.73 16.50
C GLY A 44 -1.69 41.35 17.15
N GLU A 45 -0.71 40.59 16.65
CA GLU A 45 -0.45 39.19 17.04
C GLU A 45 -0.21 38.98 18.54
N SER A 46 0.27 40.00 19.28
CA SER A 46 0.57 39.92 20.71
C SER A 46 -0.66 39.83 21.61
N GLU A 47 -1.80 40.40 21.23
CA GLU A 47 -3.06 40.31 21.99
C GLU A 47 -3.81 38.99 21.74
N LEU A 48 -3.44 38.23 20.70
CA LEU A 48 -4.11 36.98 20.30
C LEU A 48 -3.58 35.73 21.01
N ALA A 49 -2.45 35.85 21.73
CA ALA A 49 -1.86 34.76 22.49
C ALA A 49 -2.54 34.50 23.85
N SER A 50 -3.41 35.41 24.31
CA SER A 50 -4.05 35.36 25.64
C SER A 50 -5.47 34.76 25.63
N LEU A 51 -6.00 34.36 24.48
CA LEU A 51 -7.33 33.75 24.41
C LEU A 51 -7.27 32.26 24.75
N PRO A 52 -8.11 31.77 25.69
CA PRO A 52 -8.11 30.38 26.11
C PRO A 52 -8.45 29.46 24.93
N LEU A 53 -7.59 28.47 24.70
CA LEU A 53 -7.78 27.45 23.67
C LEU A 53 -9.03 26.64 23.99
N PRO A 54 -9.99 26.48 23.06
CA PRO A 54 -11.05 25.51 23.21
C PRO A 54 -10.44 24.10 23.27
N PRO A 55 -11.05 23.14 23.99
CA PRO A 55 -10.58 21.77 24.02
C PRO A 55 -10.52 21.22 22.59
N LEU A 56 -9.40 20.56 22.26
CA LEU A 56 -9.12 19.94 20.96
C LEU A 56 -10.27 19.01 20.56
N GLN A 57 -11.18 19.50 19.72
CA GLN A 57 -11.97 18.61 18.87
C GLN A 57 -11.03 18.07 17.81
N GLU A 58 -10.89 16.74 17.79
CA GLU A 58 -10.12 15.98 16.82
C GLU A 58 -10.40 16.49 15.40
N SER A 59 -9.47 17.31 14.89
CA SER A 59 -9.52 17.74 13.51
C SER A 59 -9.18 16.52 12.66
N ASN A 60 -10.11 16.20 11.75
CA ASN A 60 -9.88 15.28 10.65
C ASN A 60 -8.56 15.66 9.98
N LYS A 61 -7.49 14.91 10.27
CA LYS A 61 -6.21 15.02 9.55
C LYS A 61 -6.55 14.94 8.06
N ILE A 62 -6.39 16.06 7.37
CA ILE A 62 -6.20 16.07 5.93
C ILE A 62 -4.94 15.24 5.73
N ILE A 63 -5.12 14.03 5.21
CA ILE A 63 -4.03 13.15 4.81
C ILE A 63 -3.25 13.95 3.76
N ASP A 64 -2.00 14.31 4.07
CA ASP A 64 -1.04 14.68 3.03
C ASP A 64 -1.05 13.51 2.04
N LEU A 65 -1.59 13.75 0.85
CA LEU A 65 -1.83 12.73 -0.19
C LEU A 65 -0.53 12.09 -0.72
N TYR A 66 0.62 12.60 -0.28
CA TYR A 66 1.95 12.09 -0.59
C TYR A 66 2.67 11.92 0.75
N SER A 67 2.74 10.69 1.26
CA SER A 67 3.75 10.45 2.28
C SER A 67 5.11 10.57 1.59
N ASP A 68 6.08 11.28 2.19
CA ASP A 68 7.50 11.22 1.79
C ASP A 68 8.09 9.79 2.04
N GLY A 69 7.25 8.76 2.17
CA GLY A 69 7.62 7.38 2.37
C GLY A 69 8.19 6.79 1.08
N VAL A 70 9.47 6.50 1.10
CA VAL A 70 10.18 5.83 0.03
C VAL A 70 10.51 4.40 0.47
N ASP A 71 10.45 3.49 -0.48
CA ASP A 71 11.05 2.16 -0.39
C ASP A 71 12.56 2.31 -0.08
N PHE A 72 13.05 1.75 1.03
CA PHE A 72 14.48 1.64 1.34
C PHE A 72 15.28 1.01 0.20
N GLU A 73 14.69 0.15 -0.64
CA GLU A 73 15.36 -0.35 -1.84
C GLU A 73 15.75 0.80 -2.78
N ILE A 74 14.85 1.78 -2.96
CA ILE A 74 15.15 2.99 -3.75
C ILE A 74 16.20 3.83 -3.04
N ALA A 75 16.10 3.99 -1.71
CA ALA A 75 17.08 4.77 -0.94
C ALA A 75 18.50 4.18 -1.07
N ASP A 76 18.61 2.86 -1.00
CA ASP A 76 19.87 2.14 -1.16
C ASP A 76 20.42 2.28 -2.59
N ALA A 77 19.56 2.11 -3.60
CA ALA A 77 19.93 2.24 -5.00
C ALA A 77 20.39 3.67 -5.39
N LEU A 78 19.98 4.69 -4.62
CA LEU A 78 20.32 6.09 -4.83
C LEU A 78 21.50 6.59 -3.98
N ARG A 79 22.16 5.72 -3.20
CA ARG A 79 23.22 6.12 -2.23
C ARG A 79 24.37 6.92 -2.85
N ASP A 80 24.70 6.60 -4.10
CA ASP A 80 25.75 7.21 -4.94
C ASP A 80 25.21 8.23 -5.95
N VAL A 81 23.89 8.47 -5.97
CA VAL A 81 23.27 9.47 -6.85
C VAL A 81 23.18 10.81 -6.13
N LYS A 82 23.84 11.82 -6.69
CA LYS A 82 23.85 13.17 -6.10
C LYS A 82 22.47 13.83 -6.26
N PRO A 83 21.82 14.25 -5.17
CA PRO A 83 20.54 14.94 -5.27
C PRO A 83 20.71 16.34 -5.86
N LEU A 84 19.65 16.82 -6.50
CA LEU A 84 19.53 18.19 -6.98
C LEU A 84 19.36 19.15 -5.81
N ALA A 85 19.84 20.38 -5.99
CA ALA A 85 19.65 21.43 -5.01
C ALA A 85 18.15 21.78 -4.87
N PRO A 86 17.60 21.82 -3.63
CA PRO A 86 16.16 21.93 -3.40
C PRO A 86 15.59 23.31 -3.79
N ASP A 87 16.43 24.34 -3.76
CA ASP A 87 16.12 25.70 -4.18
C ASP A 87 15.63 25.77 -5.64
N ILE A 88 16.12 24.89 -6.51
CA ILE A 88 15.70 24.75 -7.92
C ILE A 88 14.21 24.42 -8.03
N PHE A 89 13.64 23.76 -7.01
CA PHE A 89 12.24 23.32 -6.97
C PHE A 89 11.39 24.02 -5.90
N SER A 90 11.95 24.98 -5.16
CA SER A 90 11.30 25.69 -4.04
C SER A 90 9.94 26.31 -4.36
N LYS A 91 9.70 26.69 -5.63
CA LYS A 91 8.42 27.26 -6.11
C LYS A 91 7.63 26.30 -7.00
N SER A 92 8.13 25.08 -7.23
CA SER A 92 7.48 24.07 -8.07
C SER A 92 6.56 23.20 -7.21
N HIS A 93 5.34 22.99 -7.69
CA HIS A 93 4.47 21.95 -7.16
C HIS A 93 4.62 20.69 -8.02
N PRO A 94 4.54 19.48 -7.45
CA PRO A 94 4.52 18.28 -8.25
C PRO A 94 3.27 18.26 -9.10
N ASN A 95 3.37 17.71 -10.31
CA ASN A 95 2.19 17.31 -11.03
C ASN A 95 1.54 16.10 -10.32
N PHE A 96 0.43 15.67 -10.88
CA PHE A 96 -0.36 14.57 -10.36
C PHE A 96 0.33 13.19 -10.35
N LYS A 97 1.49 13.06 -11.02
CA LYS A 97 2.36 11.87 -11.00
C LYS A 97 3.50 12.04 -9.98
N GLY A 98 3.45 13.03 -9.09
CA GLY A 98 4.54 13.35 -8.18
C GLY A 98 5.78 13.97 -8.86
N ILE A 99 5.67 14.41 -10.12
CA ILE A 99 6.80 14.93 -10.90
C ILE A 99 6.83 16.46 -10.85
N TYR A 100 7.92 17.00 -10.31
CA TYR A 100 8.24 18.42 -10.28
C TYR A 100 8.82 18.87 -11.62
N ARG A 101 8.52 20.12 -12.01
CA ARG A 101 9.04 20.72 -13.24
C ARG A 101 9.71 22.05 -12.92
N CYS A 102 10.99 22.15 -13.24
CA CYS A 102 11.70 23.42 -13.21
C CYS A 102 11.58 24.11 -14.58
N VAL A 103 11.13 25.37 -14.59
CA VAL A 103 10.98 26.16 -15.82
C VAL A 103 12.35 26.60 -16.32
N LYS A 104 12.53 26.59 -17.64
CA LYS A 104 13.76 26.92 -18.38
C LYS A 104 14.34 28.27 -17.88
N GLN A 105 15.44 28.24 -17.11
CA GLN A 105 16.20 29.46 -16.80
C GLN A 105 17.31 29.63 -17.84
N LYS A 106 17.24 30.72 -18.62
CA LYS A 106 18.12 31.36 -19.62
C LYS A 106 19.23 30.58 -20.39
N LYS A 107 19.63 29.37 -20.02
CA LYS A 107 20.57 28.45 -20.71
C LYS A 107 20.35 26.96 -20.39
N ARG A 108 19.42 26.59 -19.51
CA ARG A 108 19.16 25.19 -19.11
C ARG A 108 17.82 24.69 -19.62
N ALA A 109 17.78 23.47 -20.17
CA ALA A 109 16.54 22.81 -20.59
C ALA A 109 15.56 22.65 -19.42
N ALA A 110 14.26 22.55 -19.72
CA ALA A 110 13.27 22.22 -18.69
C ALA A 110 13.62 20.86 -18.07
N MET A 111 13.63 20.78 -16.74
CA MET A 111 13.99 19.57 -16.01
C MET A 111 12.79 19.01 -15.28
N GLN A 112 12.71 17.68 -15.25
CA GLN A 112 11.74 16.94 -14.46
C GLN A 112 12.47 16.29 -13.28
N ALA A 113 11.84 16.28 -12.11
CA ALA A 113 12.38 15.66 -10.91
C ALA A 113 11.29 14.99 -10.09
N VAL A 114 11.68 14.03 -9.27
CA VAL A 114 10.85 13.44 -8.21
C VAL A 114 11.47 13.78 -6.86
N LYS A 115 10.65 13.90 -5.82
CA LYS A 115 11.10 14.07 -4.45
C LYS A 115 11.06 12.71 -3.75
N LEU A 116 12.21 12.23 -3.28
CA LEU A 116 12.39 10.95 -2.61
C LEU A 116 13.19 11.20 -1.32
N ASN A 117 12.68 10.80 -0.16
CA ASN A 117 13.32 10.97 1.15
C ASN A 117 13.78 12.43 1.40
N GLY A 118 12.95 13.42 1.05
CA GLY A 118 13.30 14.83 1.22
C GLY A 118 14.23 15.41 0.14
N HIS A 119 14.79 14.59 -0.74
CA HIS A 119 15.75 14.99 -1.76
C HIS A 119 15.15 14.96 -3.17
N PHE A 120 15.61 15.84 -4.05
CA PHE A 120 15.14 15.89 -5.44
C PHE A 120 16.08 15.12 -6.36
N TYR A 121 15.53 14.23 -7.19
CA TYR A 121 16.28 13.46 -8.16
C TYR A 121 15.77 13.75 -9.57
N ARG A 122 16.68 14.00 -10.51
CA ARG A 122 16.32 14.26 -11.90
C ARG A 122 15.77 12.99 -12.54
N VAL A 123 14.69 13.12 -13.30
CA VAL A 123 14.05 11.99 -13.99
C VAL A 123 13.73 12.29 -15.45
N TYR A 124 13.51 11.22 -16.21
CA TYR A 124 12.90 11.26 -17.53
C TYR A 124 11.93 10.08 -17.70
N SER A 125 11.24 10.01 -18.84
CA SER A 125 10.29 8.92 -19.11
C SER A 125 10.99 7.56 -19.16
N GLY A 126 10.48 6.59 -18.41
CA GLY A 126 11.00 5.22 -18.42
C GLY A 126 10.54 4.41 -19.64
N THR A 127 10.87 3.13 -19.61
CA THR A 127 10.53 2.10 -20.58
C THR A 127 9.03 1.86 -20.72
N ALA A 128 8.26 2.17 -19.68
CA ALA A 128 6.80 2.08 -19.67
C ALA A 128 6.16 3.43 -19.33
N LYS A 129 4.93 3.64 -19.81
CA LYS A 129 4.17 4.91 -19.70
C LYS A 129 4.00 5.43 -18.26
N ASN A 130 3.98 4.54 -17.28
CA ASN A 130 3.81 4.82 -15.87
C ASN A 130 5.12 4.81 -15.06
N ARG A 131 6.26 4.47 -15.69
CA ARG A 131 7.57 4.43 -15.06
C ARG A 131 8.35 5.72 -15.37
N VAL A 132 9.20 6.11 -14.44
CA VAL A 132 10.19 7.16 -14.64
C VAL A 132 11.56 6.60 -14.32
N ALA A 133 12.55 6.93 -15.14
CA ALA A 133 13.93 6.54 -14.95
C ALA A 133 14.71 7.66 -14.25
N ILE A 134 15.61 7.29 -13.34
CA ILE A 134 16.52 8.22 -12.69
C ILE A 134 17.59 8.64 -13.69
N TYR A 135 17.82 9.94 -13.84
CA TYR A 135 18.69 10.46 -14.91
C TYR A 135 20.13 9.94 -14.84
N ASP A 136 20.71 9.92 -13.64
CA ASP A 136 22.09 9.48 -13.42
C ASP A 136 22.23 7.95 -13.30
N LYS A 137 21.10 7.22 -13.25
CA LYS A 137 20.99 5.76 -13.20
C LYS A 137 19.81 5.30 -14.08
N PRO A 138 19.96 5.32 -15.40
CA PRO A 138 18.88 5.08 -16.35
C PRO A 138 18.24 3.68 -16.23
N GLU A 139 18.99 2.71 -15.70
CA GLU A 139 18.53 1.36 -15.37
C GLU A 139 17.61 1.31 -14.14
N LEU A 140 17.66 2.34 -13.29
CA LEU A 140 16.84 2.47 -12.10
C LEU A 140 15.52 3.17 -12.44
N GLU A 141 14.48 2.37 -12.59
CA GLU A 141 13.14 2.87 -12.82
C GLU A 141 12.28 2.81 -11.56
N ILE A 142 11.42 3.79 -11.37
CA ILE A 142 10.45 3.83 -10.29
C ILE A 142 9.04 4.04 -10.84
N VAL A 143 8.06 3.57 -10.07
CA VAL A 143 6.64 3.72 -10.37
C VAL A 143 5.92 4.30 -9.15
N LEU A 144 5.09 5.32 -9.39
CA LEU A 144 4.20 5.86 -8.35
C LEU A 144 2.92 5.03 -8.36
N TYR A 145 2.58 4.45 -7.22
CA TYR A 145 1.34 3.70 -7.06
C TYR A 145 0.77 3.92 -5.65
N ASP A 146 -0.53 4.20 -5.58
CA ASP A 146 -1.23 4.50 -4.32
C ASP A 146 -0.55 5.58 -3.44
N GLY A 147 0.07 6.57 -4.08
CA GLY A 147 0.78 7.67 -3.40
C GLY A 147 2.19 7.34 -2.91
N THR A 148 2.70 6.13 -3.18
CA THR A 148 4.04 5.68 -2.77
C THR A 148 4.89 5.34 -4.00
N TRP A 149 6.18 5.72 -3.96
CA TRP A 149 7.15 5.35 -4.99
C TRP A 149 7.71 3.97 -4.70
N TYR A 150 7.69 3.10 -5.72
CA TYR A 150 8.23 1.75 -5.68
C TYR A 150 9.30 1.55 -6.75
N LEU A 151 10.27 0.69 -6.45
CA LEU A 151 11.26 0.25 -7.44
C LEU A 151 10.56 -0.60 -8.51
N ALA A 152 10.69 -0.18 -9.77
CA ALA A 152 10.18 -0.94 -10.90
C ALA A 152 11.23 -1.96 -11.34
N THR A 153 10.88 -3.24 -11.32
CA THR A 153 11.79 -4.30 -11.75
C THR A 153 11.55 -4.70 -13.20
N ASN A 154 12.60 -5.28 -13.80
CA ASN A 154 12.55 -5.92 -15.11
C ASN A 154 12.30 -7.43 -15.00
N ASP A 155 11.87 -7.91 -13.83
CA ASP A 155 11.51 -9.31 -13.64
C ASP A 155 10.47 -9.74 -14.68
N LYS A 156 10.52 -11.01 -15.07
CA LYS A 156 9.52 -11.58 -15.98
C LYS A 156 8.14 -11.23 -15.43
N LYS A 157 7.38 -10.42 -16.17
CA LYS A 157 6.03 -10.02 -15.81
C LYS A 157 5.26 -11.28 -15.47
N ASN A 158 4.70 -11.36 -14.26
CA ASN A 158 3.74 -12.41 -13.94
C ASN A 158 2.61 -12.29 -14.96
N GLU A 159 2.48 -13.31 -15.80
CA GLU A 159 1.51 -13.26 -16.89
C GLU A 159 0.11 -13.35 -16.30
N ILE A 160 -0.61 -12.23 -16.34
CA ILE A 160 -2.02 -12.20 -15.95
C ILE A 160 -2.80 -12.80 -17.11
N THR A 161 -3.30 -14.01 -16.85
CA THR A 161 -4.18 -14.69 -17.78
C THR A 161 -5.47 -13.89 -17.93
N SER A 162 -5.82 -13.58 -19.18
CA SER A 162 -7.04 -12.86 -19.51
C SER A 162 -7.95 -13.76 -20.32
N VAL A 163 -9.22 -13.78 -19.99
CA VAL A 163 -10.25 -14.45 -20.77
C VAL A 163 -10.72 -13.49 -21.85
N PRO A 164 -10.46 -13.80 -23.14
CA PRO A 164 -10.93 -12.95 -24.22
C PRO A 164 -12.45 -13.03 -24.30
N CYS A 165 -13.09 -11.89 -24.55
CA CYS A 165 -14.51 -11.90 -24.88
C CYS A 165 -14.72 -12.57 -26.24
N ARG A 166 -15.17 -13.84 -26.22
CA ARG A 166 -15.51 -14.59 -27.45
C ARG A 166 -16.93 -14.26 -27.89
N THR A 167 -17.07 -13.29 -28.78
CA THR A 167 -18.24 -13.19 -29.68
C THR A 167 -17.99 -14.16 -30.84
N LYS A 168 -18.60 -15.34 -30.79
CA LYS A 168 -18.39 -16.46 -31.74
C LYS A 168 -18.57 -16.13 -33.25
N ARG A 169 -18.97 -14.92 -33.65
CA ARG A 169 -19.33 -14.59 -35.06
C ARG A 169 -19.05 -13.17 -35.54
N SER A 170 -18.25 -12.33 -34.85
CA SER A 170 -17.94 -10.99 -35.37
C SER A 170 -16.53 -10.52 -35.01
N PRO A 171 -15.60 -10.42 -35.98
CA PRO A 171 -14.20 -10.00 -35.74
C PRO A 171 -14.04 -8.58 -35.20
N SER A 172 -15.09 -7.74 -35.27
CA SER A 172 -15.05 -6.31 -34.97
C SER A 172 -15.78 -5.91 -33.68
N SER A 173 -16.30 -6.85 -32.90
CA SER A 173 -16.94 -6.47 -31.64
C SER A 173 -15.87 -5.95 -30.67
N SER A 174 -15.94 -4.66 -30.37
CA SER A 174 -15.17 -4.01 -29.32
C SER A 174 -15.66 -4.54 -27.97
N CYS A 175 -15.28 -5.76 -27.60
CA CYS A 175 -15.70 -6.38 -26.36
C CYS A 175 -14.54 -6.39 -25.36
N MET A 176 -14.87 -6.22 -24.08
CA MET A 176 -13.89 -6.14 -23.01
C MET A 176 -13.36 -7.53 -22.67
N SER A 177 -12.04 -7.68 -22.59
CA SER A 177 -11.41 -8.87 -22.02
C SER A 177 -11.24 -8.69 -20.51
N TYR A 178 -11.39 -9.77 -19.76
CA TYR A 178 -11.35 -9.75 -18.31
C TYR A 178 -10.20 -10.61 -17.79
N SER A 179 -9.57 -10.18 -16.71
CA SER A 179 -8.68 -11.08 -15.96
C SER A 179 -9.47 -12.23 -15.33
N GLN A 180 -8.77 -13.27 -14.89
CA GLN A 180 -9.40 -14.48 -14.38
C GLN A 180 -10.27 -14.22 -13.14
N ASP A 181 -9.84 -13.36 -12.21
CA ASP A 181 -10.65 -13.06 -11.02
C ASP A 181 -11.88 -12.23 -11.38
N LEU A 182 -11.72 -11.26 -12.27
CA LEU A 182 -12.84 -10.43 -12.69
C LEU A 182 -13.87 -11.25 -13.48
N GLU A 183 -13.41 -12.15 -14.36
CA GLU A 183 -14.24 -13.13 -15.05
C GLU A 183 -15.07 -13.97 -14.06
N LYS A 184 -14.42 -14.56 -13.05
CA LYS A 184 -15.11 -15.37 -12.03
C LYS A 184 -16.17 -14.56 -11.28
N ILE A 185 -15.86 -13.32 -10.89
CA ILE A 185 -16.80 -12.44 -10.20
C ILE A 185 -18.00 -12.13 -11.09
N LEU A 186 -17.77 -11.77 -12.36
CA LEU A 186 -18.86 -11.45 -13.29
C LEU A 186 -19.73 -12.68 -13.61
N ALA A 187 -19.11 -13.84 -13.82
CA ALA A 187 -19.82 -15.11 -14.05
C ALA A 187 -20.68 -15.52 -12.84
N ALA A 188 -20.16 -15.36 -11.61
CA ALA A 188 -20.91 -15.63 -10.38
C ALA A 188 -22.07 -14.65 -10.15
N ASN A 189 -22.10 -13.54 -10.88
CA ASN A 189 -23.09 -12.47 -10.80
C ASN A 189 -23.86 -12.32 -12.13
N HIS A 190 -23.96 -13.39 -12.92
CA HIS A 190 -24.59 -13.35 -14.24
C HIS A 190 -26.12 -13.10 -14.16
N ASP A 191 -26.77 -13.67 -13.15
CA ASP A 191 -28.22 -13.63 -12.90
C ASP A 191 -28.79 -12.23 -12.64
N ILE A 192 -27.96 -11.35 -12.08
CA ILE A 192 -28.27 -9.94 -11.81
C ILE A 192 -27.85 -8.99 -12.95
N GLY A 193 -27.29 -9.54 -14.02
CA GLY A 193 -26.98 -8.83 -15.26
C GLY A 193 -28.25 -8.44 -15.99
N LEU A 194 -28.18 -7.38 -16.80
CA LEU A 194 -29.30 -6.93 -17.62
C LEU A 194 -29.33 -7.70 -18.93
N SER A 195 -30.54 -8.08 -19.38
CA SER A 195 -30.68 -8.68 -20.70
C SER A 195 -30.36 -7.64 -21.78
N PRO A 196 -29.57 -7.98 -22.82
CA PRO A 196 -29.36 -7.08 -23.96
C PRO A 196 -30.66 -6.61 -24.62
N LEU A 197 -31.72 -7.41 -24.54
CA LEU A 197 -33.05 -7.11 -25.09
C LEU A 197 -33.77 -5.97 -24.35
N GLU A 198 -33.35 -5.63 -23.11
CA GLU A 198 -33.89 -4.48 -22.37
C GLU A 198 -33.45 -3.13 -22.98
N PHE A 199 -32.53 -3.14 -23.93
CA PHE A 199 -31.98 -1.94 -24.54
C PHE A 199 -32.43 -1.83 -25.99
N SER A 200 -33.16 -0.76 -26.29
CA SER A 200 -33.48 -0.41 -27.68
C SER A 200 -32.24 0.01 -28.48
N TRP A 201 -31.21 0.51 -27.79
CA TRP A 201 -30.00 0.99 -28.44
C TRP A 201 -28.81 1.08 -27.47
N LEU A 202 -27.66 0.57 -27.93
CA LEU A 202 -26.35 0.70 -27.31
C LEU A 202 -25.32 0.97 -28.42
N ARG A 203 -24.39 1.88 -28.16
CA ARG A 203 -23.21 2.11 -29.03
C ARG A 203 -21.92 2.01 -28.24
N SER A 204 -20.81 1.77 -28.93
CA SER A 204 -19.48 1.89 -28.33
C SER A 204 -19.15 3.34 -27.92
N ASP A 205 -18.47 3.51 -26.80
CA ASP A 205 -17.91 4.77 -26.34
C ASP A 205 -16.76 5.20 -27.26
N LYS A 206 -16.73 6.49 -27.63
CA LYS A 206 -15.73 7.03 -28.57
C LYS A 206 -14.30 6.89 -28.05
N THR A 207 -14.12 6.95 -26.73
CA THR A 207 -12.81 6.92 -26.06
C THR A 207 -12.42 5.53 -25.59
N ASN A 208 -13.41 4.65 -25.37
CA ASN A 208 -13.18 3.25 -25.13
C ASN A 208 -14.24 2.39 -25.83
N PRO A 209 -13.95 1.86 -27.02
CA PRO A 209 -14.93 1.08 -27.78
C PRO A 209 -15.50 -0.14 -27.03
N ALA A 210 -14.77 -0.67 -26.04
CA ALA A 210 -15.20 -1.78 -25.19
C ALA A 210 -16.25 -1.41 -24.12
N ILE A 211 -16.54 -0.13 -23.94
CA ILE A 211 -17.65 0.36 -23.11
C ILE A 211 -18.83 0.68 -24.01
N LEU A 212 -20.02 0.20 -23.63
CA LEU A 212 -21.27 0.50 -24.29
C LEU A 212 -21.96 1.71 -23.64
N ILE A 213 -22.58 2.58 -24.43
CA ILE A 213 -23.32 3.76 -23.99
C ILE A 213 -24.77 3.65 -24.47
N SER A 214 -25.73 3.86 -23.57
CA SER A 214 -27.15 3.96 -23.93
C SER A 214 -27.56 5.36 -24.37
N ILE A 215 -28.78 5.50 -24.90
CA ILE A 215 -29.37 6.80 -25.29
C ILE A 215 -29.33 7.81 -24.13
N LYS A 216 -29.52 7.34 -22.88
CA LYS A 216 -29.46 8.17 -21.67
C LYS A 216 -28.04 8.43 -21.16
N ASN A 217 -27.03 8.20 -22.01
CA ASN A 217 -25.61 8.35 -21.71
C ASN A 217 -25.11 7.52 -20.50
N LYS A 218 -25.80 6.43 -20.17
CA LYS A 218 -25.35 5.47 -19.14
C LYS A 218 -24.35 4.50 -19.77
N LYS A 219 -23.32 4.13 -19.00
CA LYS A 219 -22.23 3.26 -19.46
C LYS A 219 -22.43 1.82 -19.00
N TYR A 220 -22.00 0.89 -19.84
CA TYR A 220 -22.15 -0.54 -19.61
C TYR A 220 -20.96 -1.33 -20.15
N ILE A 221 -20.81 -2.56 -19.67
CA ILE A 221 -19.91 -3.58 -20.22
C ILE A 221 -20.71 -4.86 -20.48
N GLN A 222 -20.25 -5.67 -21.41
CA GLN A 222 -20.91 -6.93 -21.77
C GLN A 222 -20.04 -8.11 -21.34
N HIS A 223 -20.66 -9.11 -20.71
CA HIS A 223 -20.01 -10.34 -20.26
C HIS A 223 -21.00 -11.50 -20.32
N GLY A 224 -20.58 -12.66 -20.84
CA GLY A 224 -21.41 -13.88 -20.81
C GLY A 224 -22.80 -13.76 -21.45
N GLY A 225 -23.03 -12.80 -22.35
CA GLY A 225 -24.35 -12.54 -22.94
C GLY A 225 -25.28 -11.63 -22.12
N VAL A 226 -24.84 -11.13 -20.96
CA VAL A 226 -25.53 -10.11 -20.15
C VAL A 226 -24.77 -8.79 -20.14
N ILE A 227 -25.43 -7.74 -19.66
CA ILE A 227 -24.89 -6.37 -19.61
C ILE A 227 -24.86 -5.86 -18.17
N PHE A 228 -23.69 -5.39 -17.74
CA PHE A 228 -23.51 -4.77 -16.43
C PHE A 228 -23.41 -3.26 -16.56
N LYS A 229 -24.06 -2.53 -15.65
CA LYS A 229 -23.92 -1.08 -15.59
C LYS A 229 -22.56 -0.73 -15.01
N VAL A 230 -21.89 0.27 -15.58
CA VAL A 230 -20.61 0.74 -15.06
C VAL A 230 -20.58 2.24 -14.79
N LYS A 231 -19.74 2.62 -13.82
CA LYS A 231 -19.34 4.00 -13.60
C LYS A 231 -17.83 4.08 -13.71
N VAL A 232 -17.37 4.96 -14.60
CA VAL A 232 -15.96 5.27 -14.75
C VAL A 232 -15.65 6.40 -13.78
N VAL A 233 -14.81 6.13 -12.79
CA VAL A 233 -14.41 7.10 -11.77
C VAL A 233 -12.89 7.25 -11.76
N PRO A 234 -12.35 8.39 -11.29
CA PRO A 234 -10.92 8.50 -11.01
C PRO A 234 -10.53 7.40 -10.02
N ALA A 235 -9.50 6.61 -10.35
CA ALA A 235 -9.04 5.56 -9.45
C ALA A 235 -8.41 6.20 -8.20
N ILE A 236 -9.10 6.09 -7.06
CA ILE A 236 -8.63 6.60 -5.76
C ILE A 236 -7.33 5.90 -5.35
N SER A 237 -7.13 4.65 -5.78
CA SER A 237 -6.06 3.75 -5.35
C SER A 237 -4.77 3.78 -6.20
N SER A 238 -4.68 4.66 -7.19
CA SER A 238 -3.63 4.52 -8.21
C SER A 238 -2.46 5.49 -8.07
N GLY A 239 -2.63 6.64 -7.41
CA GLY A 239 -1.65 7.76 -7.51
C GLY A 239 -1.36 8.21 -8.96
N LEU A 240 -2.00 7.60 -9.97
CA LEU A 240 -1.73 7.73 -11.39
C LEU A 240 -2.96 8.36 -12.02
N THR A 241 -2.92 9.66 -12.18
CA THR A 241 -4.05 10.37 -12.78
C THR A 241 -4.04 10.12 -14.29
N GLY A 242 -5.17 9.62 -14.77
CA GLY A 242 -5.31 8.92 -16.05
C GLY A 242 -5.79 7.47 -15.88
N SER A 243 -5.43 6.80 -14.77
CA SER A 243 -5.99 5.49 -14.49
C SER A 243 -7.44 5.64 -14.02
N LYS A 244 -8.31 4.81 -14.60
CA LYS A 244 -9.76 4.88 -14.43
C LYS A 244 -10.21 3.59 -13.76
N GLU A 245 -10.87 3.72 -12.63
CA GLU A 245 -11.56 2.61 -11.99
C GLU A 245 -12.93 2.48 -12.65
N ILE A 246 -13.25 1.27 -13.09
CA ILE A 246 -14.57 0.92 -13.58
C ILE A 246 -15.32 0.21 -12.47
N ARG A 247 -16.22 0.93 -11.80
CA ARG A 247 -17.13 0.34 -10.83
C ARG A 247 -18.25 -0.37 -11.56
N ILE A 248 -18.43 -1.65 -11.29
CA ILE A 248 -19.38 -2.53 -11.97
C ILE A 248 -20.55 -2.80 -11.03
N TYR A 249 -21.77 -2.68 -11.58
CA TYR A 249 -23.02 -2.78 -10.86
C TYR A 249 -23.97 -3.78 -11.54
N GLY A 250 -24.65 -4.57 -10.72
CA GLY A 250 -25.77 -5.41 -11.14
C GLY A 250 -27.10 -4.81 -10.67
N LYS A 251 -28.21 -5.41 -11.10
CA LYS A 251 -29.54 -5.08 -10.59
C LYS A 251 -30.12 -6.26 -9.84
N LYS A 252 -30.45 -6.05 -8.57
CA LYS A 252 -31.17 -7.03 -7.74
C LYS A 252 -32.47 -6.43 -7.26
N GLU A 253 -33.49 -7.28 -7.14
CA GLU A 253 -34.73 -6.92 -6.44
C GLU A 253 -34.44 -6.87 -4.95
N MET A 254 -34.63 -5.71 -4.34
CA MET A 254 -34.41 -5.52 -2.91
C MET A 254 -35.63 -4.88 -2.24
N GLY A 255 -35.88 -5.28 -0.99
CA GLY A 255 -36.97 -4.79 -0.15
C GLY A 255 -38.33 -5.44 -0.42
N TRP A 256 -39.30 -5.13 0.44
CA TRP A 256 -40.64 -5.72 0.40
C TRP A 256 -41.40 -5.41 -0.90
N MET A 257 -41.12 -4.26 -1.52
CA MET A 257 -41.70 -3.85 -2.82
C MET A 257 -40.97 -4.42 -4.06
N LYS A 258 -39.98 -5.33 -3.88
CA LYS A 258 -39.20 -5.93 -4.99
C LYS A 258 -38.65 -4.93 -6.01
N LYS A 259 -38.23 -3.75 -5.56
CA LYS A 259 -37.73 -2.70 -6.46
C LYS A 259 -36.33 -3.10 -6.95
N LYS A 260 -36.14 -3.15 -8.27
CA LYS A 260 -34.81 -3.37 -8.87
C LYS A 260 -33.92 -2.16 -8.57
N THR A 261 -32.85 -2.38 -7.82
CA THR A 261 -31.88 -1.35 -7.45
C THR A 261 -30.49 -1.74 -7.89
N ASP A 262 -29.70 -0.73 -8.29
CA ASP A 262 -28.30 -0.95 -8.64
C ASP A 262 -27.52 -1.27 -7.37
N PHE A 263 -26.72 -2.32 -7.39
CA PHE A 263 -25.80 -2.64 -6.31
C PHE A 263 -24.39 -2.88 -6.84
N TYR A 264 -23.40 -2.51 -6.03
CA TYR A 264 -21.99 -2.62 -6.38
C TYR A 264 -21.57 -4.09 -6.33
N ILE A 265 -20.98 -4.58 -7.42
CA ILE A 265 -20.43 -5.93 -7.50
C ILE A 265 -18.92 -5.89 -7.21
N THR A 266 -18.19 -5.14 -8.02
CA THR A 266 -16.72 -5.10 -8.01
C THR A 266 -16.20 -3.90 -8.80
N SER A 267 -14.88 -3.74 -8.82
CA SER A 267 -14.17 -2.75 -9.63
C SER A 267 -13.15 -3.42 -10.55
N GLY A 268 -13.12 -2.96 -11.80
CA GLY A 268 -12.10 -3.31 -12.78
C GLY A 268 -11.16 -2.13 -13.05
N TYR A 269 -9.91 -2.44 -13.39
CA TYR A 269 -8.86 -1.47 -13.70
C TYR A 269 -8.30 -1.79 -15.08
N TYR A 270 -8.06 -0.78 -15.90
CA TYR A 270 -7.47 -1.03 -17.23
C TYR A 270 -6.07 -1.59 -17.10
N SER A 271 -5.77 -2.56 -17.96
CA SER A 271 -4.40 -3.07 -18.08
C SER A 271 -3.50 -1.98 -18.64
N GLU A 272 -2.38 -1.71 -17.97
CA GLU A 272 -1.38 -0.76 -18.45
C GLU A 272 -0.61 -1.32 -19.66
N SER A 273 -0.42 -2.64 -19.73
CA SER A 273 0.31 -3.27 -20.82
C SER A 273 -0.56 -3.65 -22.03
N LYS A 274 -1.81 -4.07 -21.81
CA LYS A 274 -2.73 -4.50 -22.88
C LYS A 274 -3.76 -3.41 -23.27
N GLY A 275 -3.81 -2.31 -22.53
CA GLY A 275 -4.63 -1.15 -22.84
C GLY A 275 -6.10 -1.27 -22.46
N ASN A 276 -6.91 -0.35 -22.99
CA ASN A 276 -8.27 -0.09 -22.51
C ASN A 276 -9.31 -1.18 -22.85
N SER A 277 -8.93 -2.21 -23.60
CA SER A 277 -9.78 -3.37 -23.92
C SER A 277 -9.64 -4.51 -22.91
N PHE A 278 -8.82 -4.33 -21.87
CA PHE A 278 -8.59 -5.32 -20.83
C PHE A 278 -8.89 -4.71 -19.46
N LEU A 279 -9.73 -5.38 -18.67
CA LEU A 279 -9.97 -5.04 -17.27
C LEU A 279 -9.43 -6.13 -16.36
N TYR A 280 -8.62 -5.70 -15.41
CA TYR A 280 -8.08 -6.53 -14.35
C TYR A 280 -8.81 -6.26 -13.04
N SER A 281 -8.86 -7.28 -12.19
CA SER A 281 -9.22 -7.09 -10.80
C SER A 281 -8.18 -6.19 -10.12
N ARG A 282 -8.51 -5.73 -8.91
CA ARG A 282 -7.59 -4.87 -8.16
C ARG A 282 -6.25 -5.55 -7.84
N VAL A 283 -6.29 -6.81 -7.42
CA VAL A 283 -5.09 -7.62 -7.13
C VAL A 283 -4.27 -7.80 -8.39
N GLU A 284 -4.88 -8.17 -9.51
CA GLU A 284 -4.17 -8.38 -10.77
C GLU A 284 -3.62 -7.06 -11.33
N SER A 285 -4.28 -5.93 -11.10
CA SER A 285 -3.72 -4.60 -11.40
C SER A 285 -2.46 -4.30 -10.59
N VAL A 286 -2.41 -4.69 -9.31
CA VAL A 286 -1.21 -4.59 -8.46
C VAL A 286 -0.11 -5.49 -9.00
N MET A 287 -0.44 -6.74 -9.35
CA MET A 287 0.49 -7.69 -9.97
C MET A 287 1.11 -7.12 -11.24
N GLU A 288 0.33 -6.47 -12.10
CA GLU A 288 0.82 -5.87 -13.35
C GLU A 288 1.72 -4.66 -13.07
N ILE A 289 1.22 -3.68 -12.31
CA ILE A 289 1.87 -2.38 -12.14
C ILE A 289 3.15 -2.53 -11.33
N LEU A 290 3.10 -3.30 -10.25
CA LEU A 290 4.23 -3.54 -9.37
C LEU A 290 4.99 -4.81 -9.73
N CYS A 291 4.62 -5.55 -10.78
CA CYS A 291 5.30 -6.80 -11.16
C CYS A 291 5.45 -7.78 -9.98
N LEU A 292 4.41 -7.91 -9.15
CA LEU A 292 4.41 -8.74 -7.95
C LEU A 292 3.76 -10.11 -8.22
N PRO A 293 4.27 -11.20 -7.63
CA PRO A 293 3.55 -12.47 -7.54
C PRO A 293 2.21 -12.29 -6.83
N ARG A 294 1.23 -13.14 -7.17
CA ARG A 294 -0.13 -13.07 -6.63
C ARG A 294 -0.18 -13.03 -5.09
N PRO A 295 0.50 -13.91 -4.33
CA PRO A 295 0.44 -13.86 -2.86
C PRO A 295 0.90 -12.51 -2.28
N ILE A 296 1.91 -11.89 -2.90
CA ILE A 296 2.46 -10.61 -2.46
C ILE A 296 1.51 -9.47 -2.83
N ALA A 297 0.90 -9.50 -4.02
CA ALA A 297 -0.10 -8.53 -4.44
C ALA A 297 -1.37 -8.59 -3.56
N GLU A 298 -1.80 -9.79 -3.17
CA GLU A 298 -2.92 -10.00 -2.23
C GLU A 298 -2.60 -9.45 -0.85
N ALA A 299 -1.42 -9.75 -0.31
CA ALA A 299 -0.97 -9.22 0.98
C ALA A 299 -0.85 -7.69 0.96
N TRP A 300 -0.22 -7.12 -0.08
CA TRP A 300 -0.17 -5.66 -0.29
C TRP A 300 -1.57 -5.07 -0.30
N GLN A 301 -2.49 -5.71 -1.02
CA GLN A 301 -3.86 -5.23 -1.15
C GLN A 301 -4.60 -5.26 0.19
N GLN A 302 -4.44 -6.32 0.99
CA GLN A 302 -5.03 -6.42 2.33
C GLN A 302 -4.52 -5.31 3.26
N VAL A 303 -3.22 -5.05 3.27
CA VAL A 303 -2.63 -3.99 4.11
C VAL A 303 -3.13 -2.61 3.68
N LYS A 304 -3.15 -2.31 2.37
CA LYS A 304 -3.67 -1.03 1.88
C LYS A 304 -5.15 -0.84 2.15
N ASP A 305 -5.95 -1.89 2.08
CA ASP A 305 -7.37 -1.78 2.46
C ASP A 305 -7.55 -1.53 3.96
N PHE A 306 -6.70 -2.11 4.80
CA PHE A 306 -6.64 -1.81 6.23
C PHE A 306 -6.27 -0.34 6.49
N GLU A 307 -5.20 0.17 5.84
CA GLU A 307 -4.79 1.57 5.95
C GLU A 307 -5.91 2.54 5.55
N ARG A 308 -6.60 2.30 4.42
CA ARG A 308 -7.67 3.18 3.94
C ARG A 308 -8.92 3.16 4.81
N ARG A 309 -9.19 2.08 5.54
CA ARG A 309 -10.30 2.00 6.49
C ARG A 309 -10.00 2.70 7.82
N LYS A 310 -8.94 3.51 7.88
CA LYS A 310 -8.38 4.10 9.11
C LYS A 310 -8.05 3.02 10.13
N GLY A 311 -7.40 1.94 9.68
CA GLY A 311 -6.69 1.03 10.58
C GLY A 311 -5.88 1.88 11.55
N GLN A 312 -6.21 1.83 12.83
CA GLN A 312 -5.79 2.80 13.86
C GLN A 312 -4.32 2.63 14.21
N ILE A 313 -3.43 2.76 13.22
CA ILE A 313 -1.98 2.69 13.37
C ILE A 313 -1.51 4.02 13.93
N THR A 314 -0.81 3.98 15.06
CA THR A 314 -0.24 5.19 15.65
C THR A 314 1.08 5.56 14.95
N PRO A 315 1.51 6.84 14.99
CA PRO A 315 2.82 7.23 14.49
C PRO A 315 3.97 6.43 15.10
N GLU A 316 3.87 6.07 16.39
CA GLU A 316 4.88 5.30 17.12
C GLU A 316 4.93 3.84 16.67
N GLU A 317 3.77 3.24 16.36
CA GLU A 317 3.67 1.91 15.75
C GLU A 317 4.33 1.89 14.37
N TYR A 318 4.01 2.89 13.53
CA TYR A 318 4.61 3.03 12.21
C TYR A 318 6.14 3.24 12.29
N ALA A 319 6.61 4.11 13.19
CA ALA A 319 8.03 4.36 13.39
C ALA A 319 8.76 3.10 13.88
N SER A 320 8.15 2.34 14.80
CA SER A 320 8.75 1.13 15.37
C SER A 320 8.89 0.00 14.36
N ILE A 321 7.86 -0.25 13.55
CA ILE A 321 7.94 -1.30 12.51
C ILE A 321 8.91 -0.90 11.39
N ARG A 322 9.01 0.39 11.07
CA ARG A 322 9.98 0.89 10.09
C ARG A 322 11.41 0.79 10.60
N ALA A 323 11.64 1.05 11.88
CA ALA A 323 12.94 0.84 12.53
C ALA A 323 13.32 -0.64 12.56
N TYR A 324 12.37 -1.53 12.83
CA TYR A 324 12.55 -2.98 12.79
C TYR A 324 13.01 -3.46 11.41
N GLY A 325 12.27 -3.12 10.34
CA GLY A 325 12.62 -3.52 8.96
C GLY A 325 13.92 -2.94 8.42
N GLY A 326 14.43 -1.86 9.06
CA GLY A 326 15.73 -1.26 8.77
C GLY A 326 16.88 -2.02 9.43
N VAL A 327 17.33 -1.52 10.59
CA VAL A 327 18.55 -2.01 11.26
C VAL A 327 18.31 -2.55 12.67
N SER A 328 17.19 -2.20 13.30
CA SER A 328 16.95 -2.47 14.73
C SER A 328 16.42 -3.87 15.03
N TYR A 329 16.15 -4.71 14.02
CA TYR A 329 15.63 -6.06 14.26
C TYR A 329 16.57 -6.93 15.12
N ARG A 330 17.90 -6.71 15.03
CA ARG A 330 18.89 -7.46 15.83
C ARG A 330 18.74 -7.11 17.30
N ASP A 331 18.83 -5.83 17.63
CA ASP A 331 18.74 -5.32 19.00
C ASP A 331 17.40 -5.70 19.64
N ILE A 332 16.31 -5.56 18.89
CA ILE A 332 14.96 -5.92 19.34
C ILE A 332 14.85 -7.42 19.63
N ASN A 333 15.27 -8.28 18.69
CA ASN A 333 15.18 -9.73 18.86
C ASN A 333 16.13 -10.26 19.94
N ASP A 334 17.33 -9.69 20.05
CA ASP A 334 18.32 -10.05 21.06
C ASP A 334 17.85 -9.67 22.46
N PHE A 335 17.20 -8.50 22.61
CA PHE A 335 16.60 -8.08 23.87
C PHE A 335 15.43 -8.98 24.28
N ILE A 336 14.50 -9.28 23.37
CA ILE A 336 13.39 -10.22 23.64
C ILE A 336 13.94 -11.57 24.12
N TYR A 337 15.04 -12.01 23.52
CA TYR A 337 15.61 -13.31 23.80
C TYR A 337 16.36 -13.39 25.14
N ASN A 338 17.30 -12.47 25.36
CA ASN A 338 18.19 -12.50 26.52
C ASN A 338 17.61 -11.77 27.75
N GLY A 339 16.54 -11.00 27.58
CA GLY A 339 16.03 -10.07 28.60
C GLY A 339 16.99 -8.92 28.91
N ARG A 340 18.05 -8.77 28.11
CA ARG A 340 19.12 -7.78 28.23
C ARG A 340 19.72 -7.53 26.85
N LEU A 341 20.17 -6.31 26.59
CA LEU A 341 21.10 -6.05 25.49
C LEU A 341 22.48 -6.44 26.02
N ASN A 342 23.15 -7.43 25.43
CA ASN A 342 24.36 -8.02 26.02
C ASN A 342 25.54 -7.04 26.18
N ASP A 343 25.48 -5.86 25.56
CA ASP A 343 26.58 -4.88 25.50
C ASP A 343 26.22 -3.45 25.93
N TYR A 344 24.99 -3.21 26.43
CA TYR A 344 24.56 -1.85 26.79
C TYR A 344 24.20 -1.74 28.27
N THR A 345 24.96 -0.94 29.01
CA THR A 345 24.57 -0.40 30.33
C THR A 345 23.59 0.76 30.21
N ASP A 346 23.13 1.06 28.98
CA ASP A 346 22.32 2.22 28.66
C ASP A 346 20.82 1.96 28.92
N THR A 347 20.32 2.57 29.98
CA THR A 347 18.90 2.54 30.37
C THR A 347 17.99 3.16 29.33
N GLU A 348 18.46 4.15 28.56
CA GLU A 348 17.67 4.83 27.54
C GLU A 348 17.44 3.92 26.33
N LEU A 349 18.50 3.28 25.84
CA LEU A 349 18.41 2.32 24.72
C LEU A 349 17.50 1.13 25.06
N THR A 350 17.56 0.67 26.33
CA THR A 350 16.67 -0.37 26.84
C THR A 350 15.21 0.08 26.81
N ALA A 351 14.90 1.30 27.26
CA ALA A 351 13.55 1.85 27.23
C ALA A 351 13.01 2.01 25.80
N ILE A 352 13.86 2.48 24.87
CA ILE A 352 13.53 2.58 23.43
C ILE A 352 13.19 1.21 22.86
N THR A 353 14.01 0.20 23.15
CA THR A 353 13.80 -1.19 22.67
C THR A 353 12.49 -1.77 23.20
N ILE A 354 12.20 -1.60 24.49
CA ILE A 354 10.92 -2.03 25.10
C ILE A 354 9.73 -1.32 24.44
N SER A 355 9.85 -0.02 24.17
CA SER A 355 8.82 0.76 23.47
C SER A 355 8.57 0.20 22.08
N HIS A 356 9.62 -0.07 21.29
CA HIS A 356 9.50 -0.68 19.98
C HIS A 356 8.81 -2.04 20.03
N ILE A 357 9.17 -2.92 20.96
CA ILE A 357 8.52 -4.23 21.13
C ILE A 357 7.03 -4.06 21.41
N LYS A 358 6.66 -3.18 22.36
CA LYS A 358 5.27 -2.91 22.71
C LYS A 358 4.48 -2.40 21.49
N ASN A 359 5.04 -1.46 20.75
CA ASN A 359 4.40 -0.86 19.59
C ASN A 359 4.26 -1.87 18.44
N ILE A 360 5.27 -2.69 18.17
CA ILE A 360 5.20 -3.74 17.15
C ILE A 360 4.13 -4.77 17.52
N ARG A 361 4.09 -5.26 18.77
CA ARG A 361 3.00 -6.15 19.23
C ARG A 361 1.62 -5.50 19.09
N GLY A 362 1.51 -4.20 19.40
CA GLY A 362 0.28 -3.42 19.22
C GLY A 362 -0.16 -3.34 17.77
N LEU A 363 0.78 -3.12 16.85
CA LEU A 363 0.56 -3.08 15.41
C LEU A 363 0.11 -4.45 14.87
N LEU A 364 0.84 -5.53 15.16
CA LEU A 364 0.56 -6.87 14.61
C LEU A 364 -0.86 -7.32 14.95
N LYS A 365 -1.33 -7.08 16.18
CA LYS A 365 -2.72 -7.35 16.58
C LYS A 365 -3.80 -6.65 15.76
N LYS A 366 -3.46 -5.55 15.09
CA LYS A 366 -4.38 -4.77 14.26
C LYS A 366 -4.29 -5.15 12.78
N LEU A 367 -3.12 -5.57 12.33
CA LEU A 367 -2.87 -5.91 10.93
C LEU A 367 -3.67 -7.16 10.53
N PRO A 368 -4.10 -7.25 9.25
CA PRO A 368 -4.65 -8.50 8.73
C PRO A 368 -3.64 -9.64 8.92
N SER A 369 -4.13 -10.85 9.16
CA SER A 369 -3.30 -12.05 9.22
C SER A 369 -3.33 -12.83 7.90
N ILE A 370 -2.27 -13.58 7.66
CA ILE A 370 -2.16 -14.53 6.57
C ILE A 370 -2.58 -15.92 7.08
N ASP A 371 -3.50 -16.54 6.36
CA ASP A 371 -3.78 -17.98 6.43
C ASP A 371 -3.19 -18.63 5.17
N GLY A 372 -2.10 -19.38 5.34
CA GLY A 372 -1.34 -19.91 4.23
C GLY A 372 0.08 -20.34 4.59
N VAL A 373 1.00 -20.18 3.64
CA VAL A 373 2.40 -20.61 3.78
C VAL A 373 3.32 -19.41 3.66
N VAL A 374 4.24 -19.29 4.61
CA VAL A 374 5.36 -18.34 4.57
C VAL A 374 6.68 -19.10 4.69
N TYR A 375 7.75 -18.47 4.21
CA TYR A 375 9.07 -19.08 4.12
C TYR A 375 10.08 -18.28 4.93
N ARG A 376 11.03 -18.97 5.54
CA ARG A 376 12.13 -18.33 6.24
C ARG A 376 13.43 -19.06 5.99
N GLY A 377 14.44 -18.32 5.56
CA GLY A 377 15.83 -18.77 5.62
C GLY A 377 16.49 -18.21 6.87
N SER A 378 17.34 -19.01 7.50
CA SER A 378 18.07 -18.60 8.70
C SER A 378 19.45 -19.24 8.71
N GLN A 379 20.43 -18.50 9.22
CA GLN A 379 21.70 -19.04 9.66
C GLN A 379 21.66 -19.22 11.17
N ILE A 380 21.75 -20.46 11.63
CA ILE A 380 21.73 -20.76 13.06
C ILE A 380 23.14 -20.78 13.64
N ASN A 381 23.29 -20.22 14.83
CA ASN A 381 24.55 -20.27 15.60
C ASN A 381 24.75 -21.66 16.23
N LEU A 382 25.87 -21.87 16.93
CA LEU A 382 26.20 -23.16 17.56
C LEU A 382 25.10 -23.66 18.52
N SER A 383 24.51 -22.77 19.32
CA SER A 383 23.40 -23.11 20.21
C SER A 383 22.15 -23.52 19.42
N GLY A 384 21.86 -22.83 18.31
CA GLY A 384 20.78 -23.16 17.39
C GLY A 384 21.00 -24.50 16.69
N LEU A 385 22.24 -24.84 16.30
CA LEU A 385 22.58 -26.14 15.71
C LEU A 385 22.29 -27.30 16.66
N LYS A 386 22.59 -27.12 17.96
CA LYS A 386 22.28 -28.14 18.98
C LYS A 386 20.77 -28.31 19.15
N ALA A 387 20.01 -27.22 19.15
CA ALA A 387 18.55 -27.31 19.18
C ALA A 387 18.04 -28.05 17.92
N PHE A 388 18.52 -27.63 16.75
CA PHE A 388 18.13 -28.20 15.45
C PHE A 388 18.43 -29.69 15.33
N SER A 389 19.59 -30.16 15.79
CA SER A 389 19.94 -31.59 15.72
C SER A 389 19.04 -32.50 16.57
N THR A 390 18.30 -31.92 17.51
CA THR A 390 17.33 -32.63 18.35
C THR A 390 15.88 -32.47 17.89
N LEU A 391 15.62 -31.62 16.90
CA LEU A 391 14.28 -31.37 16.37
C LEU A 391 13.78 -32.59 15.59
N LYS A 392 12.56 -33.04 15.91
CA LYS A 392 11.91 -34.16 15.24
C LYS A 392 10.47 -33.81 14.88
N ALA A 393 9.89 -34.58 13.96
CA ALA A 393 8.45 -34.53 13.71
C ALA A 393 7.67 -34.70 15.03
N GLU A 394 6.51 -34.04 15.12
CA GLU A 394 5.64 -33.95 16.31
C GLU A 394 6.20 -33.13 17.49
N ASP A 395 7.42 -32.59 17.40
CA ASP A 395 7.89 -31.65 18.41
C ASP A 395 7.05 -30.37 18.41
N VAL A 396 6.69 -29.91 19.60
CA VAL A 396 6.02 -28.63 19.82
C VAL A 396 7.08 -27.61 20.20
N ILE A 397 7.21 -26.55 19.39
CA ILE A 397 8.23 -25.53 19.55
C ILE A 397 7.63 -24.12 19.61
N SER A 398 8.35 -23.19 20.22
CA SER A 398 8.03 -21.76 20.13
C SER A 398 9.30 -20.92 20.02
N SER A 399 9.17 -19.81 19.28
CA SER A 399 10.18 -18.75 19.24
C SER A 399 9.78 -17.63 20.17
N ARG A 400 10.66 -17.29 21.12
CA ARG A 400 10.44 -16.13 22.02
C ARG A 400 10.47 -14.79 21.30
N LYS A 401 11.18 -14.70 20.19
CA LYS A 401 11.33 -13.50 19.35
C LYS A 401 10.31 -13.49 18.22
N PHE A 402 10.10 -12.32 17.62
CA PHE A 402 9.41 -12.24 16.33
C PHE A 402 10.17 -13.06 15.27
N ILE A 403 9.42 -13.58 14.30
CA ILE A 403 10.01 -14.35 13.19
C ILE A 403 9.75 -13.58 11.89
N SER A 404 10.78 -12.97 11.33
CA SER A 404 10.73 -12.45 9.95
C SER A 404 10.69 -13.62 8.97
N ALA A 405 9.67 -13.63 8.13
CA ALA A 405 9.46 -14.58 7.05
C ALA A 405 9.13 -13.79 5.76
N SER A 406 9.03 -14.51 4.64
CA SER A 406 8.65 -13.97 3.35
C SER A 406 7.52 -14.77 2.74
N LEU A 407 6.67 -14.12 1.96
CA LEU A 407 5.72 -14.81 1.07
C LEU A 407 6.41 -15.48 -0.13
N ASP A 408 7.68 -15.17 -0.38
CA ASP A 408 8.47 -15.73 -1.48
C ASP A 408 9.59 -16.64 -0.96
N GLN A 409 9.56 -17.91 -1.38
CA GLN A 409 10.56 -18.90 -0.99
C GLN A 409 11.96 -18.57 -1.49
N ASN A 410 12.10 -18.02 -2.70
CA ASN A 410 13.41 -17.69 -3.27
C ASN A 410 14.07 -16.58 -2.46
N ILE A 411 13.27 -15.60 -2.04
CA ILE A 411 13.73 -14.48 -1.21
C ILE A 411 14.12 -14.98 0.18
N ALA A 412 13.29 -15.82 0.81
CA ALA A 412 13.63 -16.45 2.07
C ALA A 412 14.95 -17.25 1.98
N ASN A 413 15.17 -17.98 0.88
CA ASN A 413 16.37 -18.80 0.69
C ASN A 413 17.67 -17.99 0.60
N ILE A 414 17.63 -16.70 0.22
CA ILE A 414 18.81 -15.82 0.23
C ILE A 414 19.39 -15.73 1.66
N PHE A 415 18.52 -15.72 2.67
CA PHE A 415 18.91 -15.70 4.09
C PHE A 415 19.36 -17.08 4.63
N ALA A 416 19.26 -18.13 3.81
CA ALA A 416 19.74 -19.48 4.08
C ALA A 416 21.00 -19.80 3.26
N ALA A 417 21.91 -18.84 3.09
CA ALA A 417 23.18 -19.05 2.40
C ALA A 417 24.28 -19.46 3.39
N GLY A 418 24.70 -20.73 3.46
CA GLY A 418 25.88 -21.12 4.27
C GLY A 418 25.85 -22.52 4.91
N PRO A 419 26.92 -22.90 5.63
CA PRO A 419 27.06 -24.24 6.21
C PRO A 419 25.99 -24.54 7.27
N ASN A 420 25.56 -23.53 8.03
CA ASN A 420 24.55 -23.66 9.09
C ASN A 420 23.18 -23.11 8.67
N ALA A 421 22.92 -23.10 7.36
CA ALA A 421 21.64 -22.65 6.84
C ALA A 421 20.51 -23.65 7.13
N VAL A 422 19.36 -23.13 7.54
CA VAL A 422 18.10 -23.88 7.68
C VAL A 422 17.02 -23.14 6.90
N ARG A 423 16.17 -23.90 6.22
CA ARG A 423 15.04 -23.39 5.44
C ARG A 423 13.75 -23.87 6.08
N TYR A 424 12.88 -22.93 6.43
CA TYR A 424 11.59 -23.20 7.02
C TYR A 424 10.49 -22.91 6.02
N ARG A 425 9.55 -23.84 5.90
CA ARG A 425 8.23 -23.62 5.31
C ARG A 425 7.22 -23.69 6.45
N ILE A 426 6.56 -22.58 6.72
CA ILE A 426 5.73 -22.40 7.91
C ILE A 426 4.28 -22.22 7.45
N HIS A 427 3.43 -23.17 7.82
CA HIS A 427 1.99 -23.09 7.65
C HIS A 427 1.42 -22.25 8.79
N VAL A 428 0.88 -21.08 8.46
CA VAL A 428 0.37 -20.08 9.40
C VAL A 428 -1.12 -19.89 9.19
N LYS A 429 -1.84 -19.56 10.25
CA LYS A 429 -3.29 -19.33 10.26
C LYS A 429 -3.65 -17.95 10.81
N LYS A 430 -2.93 -17.46 11.81
CA LYS A 430 -3.29 -16.22 12.51
C LYS A 430 -2.10 -15.34 12.89
N ALA A 431 -0.99 -15.93 13.33
CA ALA A 431 0.10 -15.15 13.92
C ALA A 431 0.97 -14.37 12.91
N ALA A 432 0.75 -14.54 11.61
CA ALA A 432 1.60 -14.00 10.56
C ALA A 432 0.97 -12.76 9.90
N HIS A 433 1.65 -11.62 9.93
CA HIS A 433 1.12 -10.35 9.43
C HIS A 433 2.03 -9.75 8.35
N PRO A 434 1.50 -9.39 7.17
CA PRO A 434 2.28 -8.76 6.13
C PRO A 434 2.69 -7.35 6.55
N ILE A 435 3.99 -7.07 6.54
CA ILE A 435 4.56 -5.76 6.89
C ILE A 435 5.29 -5.07 5.73
N LEU A 436 5.29 -5.71 4.56
CA LEU A 436 5.93 -5.26 3.31
C LEU A 436 5.67 -3.81 2.87
N THR A 437 4.57 -3.17 3.29
CA THR A 437 4.30 -1.75 2.98
C THR A 437 4.85 -0.78 4.02
N TYR A 438 5.21 -1.27 5.21
CA TYR A 438 5.72 -0.46 6.32
C TYR A 438 7.24 -0.48 6.40
N THR A 439 7.84 -1.62 6.05
CA THR A 439 9.28 -1.83 6.15
C THR A 439 10.04 -1.18 5.01
N GLY A 440 9.35 -0.60 4.03
CA GLY A 440 9.97 0.03 2.87
C GLY A 440 10.85 -0.93 2.08
N LYS A 441 10.51 -2.22 2.02
CA LYS A 441 11.21 -3.20 1.19
C LYS A 441 10.18 -4.12 0.59
N LEU A 442 9.46 -3.58 -0.39
CA LEU A 442 8.28 -4.26 -0.93
C LEU A 442 8.63 -5.66 -1.45
N ARG A 443 9.83 -5.84 -2.01
CA ARG A 443 10.24 -7.09 -2.63
C ARG A 443 10.64 -8.14 -1.63
N GLU A 444 11.15 -7.79 -0.45
CA GLU A 444 11.37 -8.78 0.62
C GLU A 444 10.07 -9.54 0.97
N ALA A 445 8.91 -8.98 0.59
CA ALA A 445 7.60 -9.57 0.78
C ALA A 445 7.40 -10.01 2.23
N GLU A 446 7.88 -9.16 3.13
CA GLU A 446 8.10 -9.50 4.52
C GLU A 446 6.77 -9.71 5.24
N VAL A 447 6.74 -10.81 5.98
CA VAL A 447 5.69 -11.19 6.91
C VAL A 447 6.35 -11.36 8.26
N LEU A 448 5.81 -10.68 9.27
CA LEU A 448 6.28 -10.82 10.64
C LEU A 448 5.33 -11.72 11.41
N ILE A 449 5.87 -12.80 11.96
CA ILE A 449 5.12 -13.69 12.84
C ILE A 449 5.30 -13.21 14.28
N GLU A 450 4.19 -13.16 15.02
CA GLU A 450 4.15 -12.77 16.43
C GLU A 450 5.15 -13.58 17.27
N ASP A 451 5.69 -12.93 18.30
CA ASP A 451 6.56 -13.57 19.27
C ASP A 451 5.77 -14.55 20.16
N ASN A 452 6.45 -15.58 20.66
CA ASN A 452 5.85 -16.70 21.42
C ASN A 452 4.81 -17.51 20.62
N THR A 453 4.78 -17.40 19.30
CA THR A 453 3.96 -18.28 18.45
C THR A 453 4.41 -19.73 18.63
N VAL A 454 3.44 -20.64 18.73
CA VAL A 454 3.66 -22.07 18.96
C VAL A 454 3.46 -22.82 17.64
N PHE A 455 4.39 -23.71 17.32
CA PHE A 455 4.39 -24.52 16.12
C PHE A 455 4.54 -26.00 16.44
N ARG A 456 3.90 -26.84 15.64
CA ARG A 456 4.25 -28.25 15.50
C ARG A 456 5.27 -28.41 14.39
N CYS A 457 6.35 -29.14 14.66
CA CYS A 457 7.25 -29.61 13.61
C CYS A 457 6.58 -30.77 12.87
N VAL A 458 6.18 -30.55 11.62
CA VAL A 458 5.54 -31.58 10.78
C VAL A 458 6.59 -32.56 10.28
N TYR A 459 7.70 -32.05 9.75
CA TYR A 459 8.83 -32.89 9.37
C TYR A 459 10.15 -32.10 9.30
N VAL A 460 11.25 -32.84 9.37
CA VAL A 460 12.62 -32.35 9.15
C VAL A 460 13.27 -33.24 8.09
N HIS A 461 13.77 -32.63 7.01
CA HIS A 461 14.50 -33.33 5.95
C HIS A 461 15.80 -32.59 5.63
N GLY A 462 16.93 -33.10 6.12
CA GLY A 462 18.21 -32.41 5.98
C GLY A 462 18.18 -31.03 6.65
N LYS A 463 18.21 -29.98 5.83
CA LYS A 463 18.15 -28.56 6.26
C LYS A 463 16.75 -27.93 6.10
N ASP A 464 15.78 -28.69 5.61
CA ASP A 464 14.42 -28.24 5.36
C ASP A 464 13.51 -28.66 6.52
N VAL A 465 12.80 -27.68 7.08
CA VAL A 465 11.87 -27.88 8.20
C VAL A 465 10.49 -27.39 7.79
N VAL A 466 9.47 -28.19 8.09
CA VAL A 466 8.08 -27.77 7.96
C VAL A 466 7.45 -27.61 9.32
N LEU A 467 6.87 -26.43 9.53
CA LEU A 467 6.19 -26.04 10.75
C LEU A 467 4.72 -25.77 10.46
N GLU A 468 3.86 -26.09 11.42
CA GLU A 468 2.44 -25.73 11.41
C GLU A 468 2.09 -24.96 12.68
N GLU A 469 1.50 -23.77 12.54
CA GLU A 469 1.01 -22.97 13.66
C GLU A 469 -0.07 -23.73 14.45
N ILE A 470 0.14 -23.88 15.76
CA ILE A 470 -0.87 -24.39 16.68
C ILE A 470 -1.66 -23.21 17.22
N VAL A 471 -2.86 -23.00 16.66
CA VAL A 471 -3.79 -21.97 17.15
C VAL A 471 -4.43 -22.47 18.44
N ASN A 472 -4.34 -21.68 19.52
CA ASN A 472 -4.85 -22.01 20.85
C ASN A 472 -4.29 -23.35 21.39
N PRO A 473 -2.98 -23.41 21.72
CA PRO A 473 -2.34 -24.64 22.16
C PRO A 473 -2.99 -25.20 23.44
N SER A 474 -3.19 -26.52 23.47
CA SER A 474 -3.75 -27.20 24.64
C SER A 474 -2.74 -27.28 25.79
N VAL A 475 -3.19 -27.62 27.00
CA VAL A 475 -2.30 -27.91 28.13
C VAL A 475 -1.31 -29.02 27.79
N TYR A 476 -1.71 -29.99 26.96
CA TYR A 476 -0.84 -31.07 26.51
C TYR A 476 0.27 -30.55 25.58
N ASP A 477 -0.05 -29.68 24.63
CA ASP A 477 0.94 -29.05 23.74
C ASP A 477 1.94 -28.23 24.57
N MET A 478 1.45 -27.46 25.54
CA MET A 478 2.28 -26.63 26.40
C MET A 478 3.23 -27.44 27.29
N ARG A 479 2.86 -28.66 27.71
CA ARG A 479 3.76 -29.56 28.46
C ARG A 479 4.91 -30.10 27.61
N LYS A 480 4.74 -30.17 26.30
CA LYS A 480 5.76 -30.62 25.34
C LYS A 480 6.59 -29.49 24.76
N LEU A 481 6.28 -28.25 25.13
CA LEU A 481 6.85 -27.07 24.51
C LEU A 481 8.37 -27.00 24.73
N LYS A 482 9.10 -27.00 23.62
CA LYS A 482 10.53 -26.70 23.60
C LYS A 482 10.74 -25.27 23.10
N ASN A 483 11.59 -24.51 23.78
CA ASN A 483 12.06 -23.25 23.21
C ASN A 483 12.99 -23.56 22.04
N PHE A 484 12.67 -23.07 20.84
CA PHE A 484 13.43 -23.36 19.63
C PHE A 484 13.74 -22.09 18.85
N TYR A 485 14.96 -22.02 18.31
CA TYR A 485 15.41 -20.87 17.53
C TYR A 485 15.03 -21.04 16.08
N ILE A 486 14.04 -20.26 15.67
CA ILE A 486 13.60 -20.16 14.27
C ILE A 486 14.35 -19.00 13.61
#